data_AF-A0A3B8XS76-F1
#
_entry.id   AF-A0A3B8XS76-F1
#
_cell.length_a   1.000
_cell.length_b   1.000
_cell.length_c   1.000
_cell.angle_alpha   90.00
_cell.angle_beta   90.00
_cell.angle_gamma   90.00
#
_symmetry.space_group_name_H-M   'P 1'
#
loop_
_entity.id
_entity.type
_entity.pdbx_description
1 polymer ?
#
loop_
_entity_poly.entity_id
_entity_poly.type
_entity_poly.pdbx_seq_one_letter_code
_entity_poly.pdbx_strand_id
1 'polypeptide(L)' 'RSIHSVANLTREDGEEFLALAPQVPVVTTVETLPLEEANEALARLREGRLTGAAVLVME' A
#
# COMPACT_ATOMS: atom_id res chain seq x y z
N ARG A 1 12.90 24.30 -3.28
CA ARG A 1 12.19 23.03 -3.60
C ARG A 1 13.10 21.90 -3.15
N SER A 2 12.68 21.12 -2.16
CA SER A 2 13.49 20.03 -1.56
C SER A 2 12.85 18.68 -1.86
N ILE A 3 13.68 17.64 -1.99
CA ILE A 3 13.25 16.25 -2.01
C ILE A 3 13.65 15.68 -0.65
N HIS A 4 12.67 15.22 0.12
CA HIS A 4 12.89 14.57 1.41
C HIS A 4 12.68 13.06 1.25
N SER A 5 13.63 12.28 1.76
CA SER A 5 13.45 10.83 1.91
C SER A 5 12.56 10.58 3.14
N VAL A 6 11.42 9.93 2.95
CA VAL A 6 10.48 9.54 4.01
C VAL A 6 10.64 8.06 4.36
N ALA A 7 11.85 7.52 4.22
CA ALA A 7 12.08 6.07 4.22
C ALA A 7 12.00 5.40 5.60
N ASN A 8 11.89 6.16 6.70
CA ASN A 8 11.84 5.62 8.06
C ASN A 8 10.73 6.31 8.87
N LEU A 9 9.47 6.00 8.57
CA LEU A 9 8.37 6.38 9.45
C LEU A 9 8.39 5.49 10.69
N THR A 10 8.22 6.12 11.85
CA THR A 10 8.04 5.42 13.11
C THR A 10 6.64 4.79 13.19
N ARG A 11 6.41 3.95 14.20
CA ARG A 11 5.07 3.44 14.50
C ARG A 11 4.10 4.58 14.83
N GLU A 12 4.57 5.56 15.60
CA GLU A 12 3.79 6.74 16.00
C GLU A 12 3.35 7.55 14.77
N ASP A 13 4.25 7.81 13.82
CA ASP A 13 3.91 8.48 12.56
C ASP A 13 2.78 7.75 11.80
N GLY A 14 2.79 6.41 11.82
CA GLY A 14 1.76 5.59 11.19
C GLY A 14 0.42 5.68 11.91
N GLU A 15 0.41 5.66 13.25
CA GLU A 15 -0.80 5.80 14.05
C GLU A 15 -1.45 7.18 13.86
N GLU A 16 -0.64 8.24 13.89
CA GLU A 16 -1.10 9.61 13.62
C GLU A 16 -1.67 9.76 12.20
N PHE A 17 -0.98 9.21 11.20
CA PHE A 17 -1.44 9.25 9.81
C PHE A 17 -2.76 8.50 9.62
N LEU A 18 -2.90 7.30 10.20
CA LEU A 18 -4.13 6.49 10.06
C LEU A 18 -5.33 7.11 10.79
N ALA A 19 -5.11 7.85 11.88
CA ALA A 19 -6.16 8.64 12.53
C ALA A 19 -6.61 9.84 11.66
N LEU A 20 -5.69 10.43 10.88
CA LEU A 20 -5.96 11.55 10.00
C LEU A 20 -6.60 11.13 8.66
N ALA A 21 -6.19 10.00 8.09
CA ALA A 21 -6.61 9.51 6.77
C ALA A 21 -8.13 9.50 6.52
N PRO A 22 -9.02 9.12 7.48
CA PRO A 22 -10.47 9.20 7.25
C PRO A 22 -11.02 10.63 7.29
N GLN A 23 -10.33 11.58 7.94
CA GLN A 23 -10.78 12.98 8.07
C GLN A 23 -10.51 13.79 6.79
N VAL A 24 -9.44 13.46 6.08
CA VAL A 24 -9.11 13.98 4.76
C VAL A 24 -9.27 12.81 3.80
N PRO A 25 -10.45 12.55 3.24
CA PRO A 25 -10.89 11.22 2.77
C PRO A 25 -9.93 10.61 1.74
N VAL A 26 -8.93 9.88 2.22
CA VAL A 26 -7.96 9.18 1.40
C VAL A 26 -8.65 7.96 0.80
N VAL A 27 -8.69 7.86 -0.52
CA VAL A 27 -9.23 6.70 -1.24
C VAL A 27 -8.07 5.93 -1.86
N THR A 28 -7.90 4.67 -1.45
CA THR A 28 -6.89 3.78 -2.04
C THR A 28 -7.47 3.03 -3.24
N THR A 29 -6.64 2.82 -4.26
CA THR A 29 -6.94 1.85 -5.32
C THR A 29 -6.18 0.57 -4.98
N VAL A 30 -6.93 -0.51 -4.78
CA VAL A 30 -6.36 -1.80 -4.40
C VAL A 30 -6.95 -2.91 -5.26
N GLU A 31 -6.15 -3.95 -5.47
CA GLU A 31 -6.58 -5.21 -6.03
C GLU A 31 -6.30 -6.31 -5.00
N THR A 32 -7.33 -7.07 -4.63
CA THR A 32 -7.22 -8.15 -3.66
C THR A 32 -6.86 -9.45 -4.36
N LEU A 33 -5.88 -10.19 -3.83
CA LEU A 33 -5.56 -11.55 -4.28
C LEU A 33 -5.50 -12.49 -3.07
N PRO A 34 -5.87 -13.77 -3.22
CA PRO A 34 -5.60 -14.79 -2.21
C PRO A 34 -4.11 -14.84 -1.87
N LEU A 35 -3.78 -15.15 -0.61
CA LEU A 35 -2.40 -15.29 -0.17
C LEU A 35 -1.65 -16.37 -0.98
N GLU A 36 -2.34 -17.42 -1.40
CA GLU A 36 -1.82 -18.50 -2.25
C GLU A 36 -1.31 -17.98 -3.60
N GLU A 37 -1.85 -16.85 -4.08
CA GLU A 37 -1.47 -16.21 -5.34
C GLU A 37 -0.38 -15.13 -5.16
N ALA A 38 0.28 -15.07 -3.99
CA ALA A 38 1.34 -14.12 -3.70
C ALA A 38 2.42 -14.03 -4.80
N ASN A 39 2.81 -15.16 -5.39
CA ASN A 39 3.80 -15.18 -6.46
C ASN A 39 3.31 -14.50 -7.75
N GLU A 40 2.03 -14.65 -8.10
CA GLU A 40 1.44 -13.95 -9.25
C GLU A 40 1.36 -12.45 -8.97
N ALA A 41 0.94 -12.05 -7.76
CA ALA A 41 0.93 -10.64 -7.36
C ALA A 41 2.33 -10.00 -7.51
N LEU A 42 3.39 -10.71 -7.11
CA LEU A 42 4.77 -10.26 -7.27
C LEU A 42 5.21 -10.20 -8.75
N ALA A 43 4.83 -11.18 -9.57
CA ALA A 43 5.13 -11.16 -11.00
C ALA A 43 4.48 -9.96 -11.70
N ARG A 44 3.18 -9.73 -11.42
CA ARG A 44 2.43 -8.57 -11.94
C ARG A 44 3.04 -7.24 -11.51
N LEU A 45 3.48 -7.12 -10.26
CA LEU A 45 4.19 -5.94 -9.78
C LEU A 45 5.47 -5.69 -10.58
N ARG A 46 6.30 -6.72 -10.79
CA ARG A 46 7.57 -6.61 -11.55
C ARG A 46 7.35 -6.22 -13.00
N GLU A 47 6.27 -6.69 -13.60
CA GLU A 47 5.90 -6.42 -14.99
C GLU A 47 5.14 -5.09 -15.17
N GLY A 48 4.86 -4.36 -14.09
CA GLY A 48 4.11 -3.11 -14.14
C GLY A 48 2.62 -3.29 -14.45
N ARG A 49 2.06 -4.49 -14.19
CA ARG A 49 0.66 -4.86 -14.45
C ARG A 49 -0.28 -4.62 -13.26
N LEU A 50 0.08 -3.73 -12.34
CA LEU A 50 -0.74 -3.36 -11.18
C LEU A 50 -1.11 -1.87 -11.25
N THR A 51 -2.36 -1.56 -10.94
CA THR A 51 -2.83 -0.19 -10.68
C THR A 51 -3.10 -0.06 -9.19
N GLY A 52 -2.40 0.84 -8.51
CA GLY A 52 -2.48 0.95 -7.05
C GLY A 52 -1.66 -0.13 -6.35
N ALA A 53 -2.23 -0.78 -5.34
CA ALA A 53 -1.56 -1.81 -4.54
C ALA A 53 -2.23 -3.18 -4.67
N ALA A 54 -1.43 -4.24 -4.74
CA ALA A 54 -1.91 -5.60 -4.51
C ALA A 54 -2.01 -5.86 -3.01
N VAL A 55 -3.17 -6.30 -2.54
CA VAL A 55 -3.44 -6.63 -1.13
C VAL A 55 -3.70 -8.13 -1.04
N LEU A 56 -2.85 -8.84 -0.31
CA LEU A 56 -3.04 -10.27 -0.05
C LEU A 56 -4.04 -10.45 1.07
N VAL A 57 -5.09 -11.22 0.81
CA VAL A 57 -6.11 -11.60 1.79
C VAL A 57 -5.92 -13.07 2.20
N MET A 58 -6.34 -13.41 3.42
CA MET A 58 -6.17 -14.77 3.98
C MET A 58 -7.23 -15.77 3.48
N GLU A 59 -8.01 -15.40 2.46
CA GLU A 59 -9.13 -16.15 1.89
C GLU A 59 -8.76 -16.74 0.52
#